data_AF-A0A7W0HCX0-F1
#
_entry.id   AF-A0A7W0HCX0-F1
#
_cell.length_a   1.000
_cell.length_b   1.000
_cell.length_c   1.000
_cell.angle_alpha   90.00
_cell.angle_beta   90.00
_cell.angle_gamma   90.00
#
_symmetry.space_group_name_H-M   'P 1'
#
loop_
_entity.id
_entity.type
_entity.pdbx_description
1 polymer ?
#
loop_
_entity_poly.entity_id
_entity_poly.type
_entity_poly.pdbx_seq_one_letter_code
_entity_poly.pdbx_strand_id
1 'polypeptide(L)'
;MAGRGLGGTVVFDGPSRVIDVGASRRLFSGATRRAIELRDRECFHPYCDTPAADCEMDHELAWAADALTTTDNGRPACGFHNRARERPPP
;
A
#
# COMPACT_ATOMS: atom_id res chain seq x y z
N MET A 1 24.21 -20.53 11.74
CA MET A 1 22.92 -20.43 12.45
C MET A 1 22.89 -19.10 13.21
N ALA A 2 22.42 -18.03 12.58
CA ALA A 2 22.14 -16.76 13.27
C ALA A 2 20.70 -16.37 12.88
N GLY A 3 19.81 -16.41 13.87
CA GLY A 3 18.38 -16.18 13.69
C GLY A 3 18.11 -14.79 13.15
N ARG A 4 17.32 -14.72 12.07
CA ARG A 4 16.76 -13.47 11.55
C ARG A 4 15.83 -12.88 12.60
N GLY A 5 16.29 -11.87 13.33
CA GLY A 5 15.45 -11.01 14.14
C GLY A 5 14.53 -10.20 13.22
N LEU A 6 13.22 -10.31 13.42
CA LEU A 6 12.19 -9.47 12.80
C LEU A 6 12.28 -8.05 13.39
N GLY A 7 13.30 -7.28 12.98
CA GLY A 7 13.48 -5.88 13.38
C GLY A 7 12.96 -4.96 12.28
N GLY A 8 11.80 -4.32 12.50
CA GLY A 8 11.34 -3.23 11.64
C GLY A 8 12.15 -1.97 11.92
N THR A 9 12.83 -1.43 10.90
CA THR A 9 13.47 -0.11 10.99
C THR A 9 12.39 0.97 10.97
N VAL A 10 12.43 1.87 11.95
CA VAL A 10 11.55 3.05 12.01
C VAL A 10 12.37 4.23 11.51
N VAL A 11 11.95 4.85 10.40
CA VAL A 11 12.62 6.02 9.80
C VAL A 11 11.75 7.24 10.01
N PHE A 12 12.25 8.23 10.76
CA PHE A 12 11.55 9.49 11.00
C PHE A 12 11.90 10.51 9.92
N ASP A 13 10.89 11.19 9.38
CA ASP A 13 11.09 12.38 8.57
C ASP A 13 9.97 13.39 8.83
N GLY A 14 10.31 14.44 9.57
CA GLY A 14 9.45 15.56 9.89
C GLY A 14 8.29 15.27 10.86
N PRO A 15 7.61 16.33 11.35
CA PRO A 15 6.61 16.24 12.42
C PRO A 15 5.28 15.59 12.03
N SER A 16 5.08 15.12 10.79
CA SER A 16 3.75 14.71 10.32
C SER A 16 3.71 13.59 9.28
N ARG A 17 4.84 12.94 8.94
CA ARG A 17 4.78 11.79 8.03
C ARG A 17 4.48 10.51 8.81
N VAL A 18 3.51 9.74 8.33
CA VAL A 18 3.26 8.39 8.82
C VAL A 18 4.48 7.54 8.48
N ILE A 19 5.12 7.00 9.51
CA ILE A 19 6.28 6.13 9.36
C ILE A 19 5.77 4.71 9.12
N ASP A 20 6.27 4.06 8.08
CA ASP A 20 5.89 2.70 7.73
C ASP A 20 6.54 1.68 8.66
N VAL A 21 5.93 1.51 9.84
CA VAL A 21 6.26 0.48 10.84
C VAL A 21 5.83 -0.90 10.32
N GLY A 22 6.40 -1.32 9.20
CA GLY A 22 5.92 -2.48 8.46
C GLY A 22 6.39 -2.60 7.02
N ALA A 23 7.31 -1.75 6.56
CA ALA A 23 7.82 -1.79 5.18
C ALA A 23 8.31 -3.18 4.72
N SER A 24 8.75 -4.04 5.66
CA SER A 24 9.17 -5.43 5.43
C SER A 24 8.05 -6.47 5.47
N ARG A 25 6.79 -6.06 5.67
CA ARG A 25 5.60 -6.94 5.60
C ARG A 25 4.84 -6.64 4.31
N ARG A 26 4.33 -7.68 3.67
CA ARG A 26 3.58 -7.53 2.41
C ARG A 26 2.26 -6.76 2.53
N LEU A 27 1.54 -6.88 3.64
CA LEU A 27 0.18 -6.32 3.73
C LEU A 27 0.15 -4.91 4.31
N PHE A 28 -0.56 -4.01 3.65
CA PHE A 28 -0.91 -2.69 4.18
C PHE A 28 -1.91 -2.83 5.34
N SER A 29 -1.53 -2.34 6.52
CA SER A 29 -2.36 -2.39 7.73
C SER A 29 -2.11 -1.18 8.62
N GLY A 30 -2.98 -0.96 9.62
CA GLY A 30 -2.81 0.09 10.62
C GLY A 30 -2.66 1.49 10.01
N ALA A 31 -1.66 2.24 10.49
CA ALA A 31 -1.43 3.63 10.09
C ALA A 31 -1.09 3.77 8.61
N THR A 32 -0.33 2.85 8.01
CA THR A 32 0.01 2.89 6.58
C THR A 32 -1.25 2.76 5.72
N ARG A 33 -2.11 1.76 6.00
CA ARG A 33 -3.39 1.62 5.28
C ARG A 33 -4.25 2.88 5.45
N ARG A 34 -4.35 3.38 6.68
CA ARG A 34 -5.18 4.56 6.98
C ARG A 34 -4.68 5.81 6.25
N ALA A 35 -3.37 5.99 6.14
CA ALA A 35 -2.78 7.10 5.40
C ALA A 35 -3.12 7.03 3.91
N ILE A 36 -3.05 5.84 3.30
CA ILE A 36 -3.43 5.63 1.89
C ILE A 36 -4.92 5.92 1.68
N GLU A 37 -5.80 5.41 2.55
CA GLU A 37 -7.25 5.68 2.48
C GLU A 37 -7.57 7.17 2.52
N LEU A 38 -6.87 7.94 3.37
CA LEU A 38 -7.05 9.39 3.48
C LEU A 38 -6.48 10.14 2.28
N ARG A 39 -5.36 9.68 1.72
CA ARG A 39 -4.71 10.29 0.55
C ARG A 39 -5.53 10.11 -0.72
N ASP A 40 -5.92 8.87 -1.02
CA ASP A 40 -6.45 8.50 -2.34
C ASP A 40 -7.98 8.51 -2.38
N ARG A 41 -8.64 8.23 -1.25
CA ARG A 41 -10.11 8.29 -1.01
C ARG A 41 -10.99 7.35 -1.85
N GLU A 42 -10.57 6.99 -3.06
CA GLU A 42 -11.30 6.14 -4.00
C GLU A 42 -10.35 5.21 -4.76
N CYS A 43 -10.90 4.23 -5.48
CA CYS A 43 -10.13 3.31 -6.32
C CYS A 43 -9.20 4.07 -7.28
N PHE A 44 -7.99 3.54 -7.53
CA PHE A 44 -7.00 4.17 -8.42
C PHE A 44 -7.48 4.43 -9.86
N HIS A 45 -8.54 3.76 -10.31
CA HIS A 45 -8.95 3.78 -11.70
C HIS A 45 -9.73 5.07 -11.97
N PRO A 46 -9.37 5.88 -12.99
CA PRO A 46 -9.88 7.25 -13.19
C PRO A 46 -11.41 7.43 -13.30
N TYR A 47 -12.15 6.32 -13.43
CA TYR A 47 -13.60 6.31 -13.62
C TYR A 47 -14.30 5.37 -12.61
N CYS A 48 -13.69 5.16 -11.44
CA CYS A 48 -14.20 4.26 -10.43
C CYS A 48 -14.28 4.95 -9.07
N ASP A 49 -15.50 5.26 -8.65
CA ASP A 49 -15.76 5.99 -7.40
C ASP A 49 -15.90 5.06 -6.18
N THR A 50 -15.41 3.81 -6.26
CA THR A 50 -15.45 2.90 -5.11
C THR A 50 -14.61 3.49 -3.98
N PRO A 51 -15.18 3.73 -2.78
CA PRO A 51 -14.43 4.30 -1.67
C PRO A 51 -13.20 3.47 -1.33
N ALA A 52 -12.09 4.11 -0.95
CA ALA A 52 -10.85 3.44 -0.58
C ALA A 52 -11.04 2.49 0.62
N ALA A 53 -12.02 2.76 1.49
CA ALA A 53 -12.41 1.87 2.58
C ALA A 53 -12.92 0.49 2.10
N ASP A 54 -13.56 0.46 0.92
CA ASP A 54 -14.09 -0.76 0.28
C ASP A 54 -13.07 -1.37 -0.71
N CYS A 55 -11.86 -0.82 -0.76
CA CYS A 55 -10.79 -1.28 -1.63
C CYS A 55 -9.80 -2.20 -0.91
N GLU A 56 -9.22 -3.10 -1.71
CA GLU A 56 -7.97 -3.78 -1.39
C GLU A 56 -6.83 -2.79 -1.59
N MET A 57 -5.77 -2.89 -0.79
CA MET A 57 -4.56 -2.07 -0.97
C MET A 57 -3.52 -2.91 -1.68
N ASP A 58 -2.98 -2.40 -2.79
CA ASP A 58 -1.97 -3.08 -3.58
C ASP A 58 -0.76 -2.18 -3.81
N HIS A 59 0.38 -2.81 -4.11
CA HIS A 59 1.60 -2.08 -4.41
C HIS A 59 1.62 -1.57 -5.85
N GLU A 60 2.05 -0.33 -6.05
CA GLU A 60 2.31 0.21 -7.38
C GLU A 60 3.57 -0.43 -7.99
N LEU A 61 4.66 -0.47 -7.22
CA LEU A 61 5.83 -1.32 -7.47
C LEU A 61 5.64 -2.63 -6.72
N ALA A 62 5.52 -3.73 -7.47
CA ALA A 62 5.17 -5.04 -6.92
C ALA A 62 6.09 -5.47 -5.77
N TRP A 63 5.50 -5.99 -4.70
CA TRP A 63 6.22 -6.63 -3.59
C TRP A 63 7.24 -7.69 -4.05
N ALA A 64 6.91 -8.44 -5.10
CA ALA A 64 7.80 -9.47 -5.66
C ALA A 64 9.09 -8.92 -6.28
N ALA A 65 9.16 -7.60 -6.54
CA ALA A 65 10.36 -6.89 -6.97
C ALA A 65 11.13 -6.27 -5.78
N ASP A 66 10.96 -6.82 -4.56
CA ASP A 66 11.54 -6.34 -3.30
C ASP A 66 11.17 -4.89 -2.95
N ALA A 67 10.05 -4.40 -3.49
CA ALA A 67 9.52 -3.08 -3.17
C ALA A 67 8.93 -3.04 -1.76
N LEU A 68 9.11 -1.91 -1.09
CA LEU A 68 8.67 -1.71 0.29
C LEU A 68 7.16 -1.45 0.37
N THR A 69 6.55 -1.90 1.47
CA THR A 69 5.18 -1.52 1.84
C THR A 69 5.19 -0.15 2.49
N THR A 70 5.09 0.88 1.67
CA THR A 70 5.05 2.27 2.13
C THR A 70 3.76 2.96 1.72
N THR A 71 3.44 4.06 2.40
CA THR A 71 2.33 4.92 1.98
C THR A 71 2.47 5.37 0.53
N ASP A 72 3.67 5.72 0.08
CA ASP A 72 3.94 6.12 -1.30
C ASP A 72 3.78 4.99 -2.33
N ASN A 73 4.09 3.75 -1.94
CA ASN A 73 4.01 2.60 -2.85
C ASN A 73 2.66 1.86 -2.78
N GLY A 74 1.74 2.27 -1.92
CA GLY A 74 0.42 1.65 -1.79
C GLY A 74 -0.67 2.44 -2.48
N ARG A 75 -1.65 1.75 -3.05
CA ARG A 75 -2.86 2.38 -3.64
C ARG A 75 -4.11 1.53 -3.44
N PRO A 76 -5.30 2.14 -3.34
CA PRO A 76 -6.57 1.42 -3.29
C PRO A 76 -6.97 0.88 -4.67
N ALA A 77 -7.38 -0.38 -4.72
CA ALA A 77 -7.99 -1.02 -5.87
C ALA A 77 -9.26 -1.75 -5.43
N CYS A 78 -10.41 -1.42 -6.03
CA CYS A 78 -11.63 -2.19 -5.82
C CYS A 78 -11.41 -3.62 -6.35
N GLY A 79 -12.17 -4.60 -5.86
CA GLY A 79 -11.95 -5.99 -6.23
C GLY A 79 -11.90 -6.23 -7.75
N PHE A 80 -12.75 -5.53 -8.52
CA PHE A 80 -12.73 -5.60 -9.98
C PHE A 80 -11.39 -5.10 -10.58
N HIS A 81 -10.98 -3.87 -10.25
CA HIS A 81 -9.76 -3.29 -10.79
C HIS A 81 -8.48 -3.92 -10.21
N ASN A 82 -8.53 -4.50 -9.01
CA ASN A 82 -7.41 -5.26 -8.48
C ASN A 82 -7.15 -6.52 -9.32
N ARG A 83 -8.20 -7.28 -9.63
CA ARG A 83 -8.12 -8.45 -10.53
C ARG A 83 -7.74 -8.08 -11.97
N ALA A 84 -8.09 -6.87 -12.41
CA ALA A 84 -7.82 -6.39 -13.75
C ALA A 84 -6.50 -5.63 -13.89
N ARG A 85 -5.70 -5.43 -12.82
CA ARG A 85 -4.49 -4.57 -12.85
C ARG A 85 -3.44 -4.97 -13.90
N GLU A 86 -3.38 -6.26 -14.25
CA GLU A 86 -2.44 -6.80 -15.24
C GLU A 86 -3.03 -6.85 -16.66
N ARG A 87 -4.29 -6.45 -16.80
CA ARG A 87 -4.98 -6.35 -18.09
C ARG A 87 -4.93 -4.89 -18.53
N PRO A 88 -4.32 -4.58 -19.68
CA PRO A 88 -4.44 -3.23 -20.22
C PRO A 88 -5.93 -2.92 -20.48
N PRO A 89 -6.34 -1.64 -20.37
CA PRO A 89 -7.68 -1.25 -20.82
C PRO A 89 -7.87 -1.66 -22.29
N PRO A 90 -9.10 -2.04 -22.69
CA PRO A 90 -9.41 -2.31 -24.09
C PRO A 90 -9.16 -1.09 -24.99
#